data_AF-A0AA43CZQ7-F1
#
_entry.id   AF-A0AA43CZQ7-F1
#
_cell.length_a   1.000
_cell.length_b   1.000
_cell.length_c   1.000
_cell.angle_alpha   90.00
_cell.angle_beta   90.00
_cell.angle_gamma   90.00
#
_symmetry.space_group_name_H-M   'P 1'
#
loop_
_entity.id
_entity.type
_entity.pdbx_description
1 polymer ?
#
loop_
_entity_poly.entity_id
_entity_poly.type
_entity_poly.pdbx_seq_one_letter_code
_entity_poly.pdbx_strand_id
1 'polypeptide(L)'
;MQVVRDLNNLPEKPCRTVLTIGNFDGVHLGHREIFRRVVDRARELKGTAAVVTFEPHPLHMLAPEKAPLRLNTPEEKVRLLTASCIDLLVVLNFNQQLAEMSAEAFVRDLLVGKLDVKHLIIGYDYAFGRNREGNASFLEEKSREYGFTLEVLEPVQVSQQVHSSTAIREILKDGRVADAVNVLGRNYTLDGVVVHGEGRGRK
;
A
#
# COMPACT_ATOMS: atom_id res chain seq x y z
N MET A 1 10.38 -9.19 -7.40
CA MET A 1 9.46 -8.04 -7.45
C MET A 1 10.08 -6.94 -8.29
N GLN A 2 9.35 -6.44 -9.28
CA GLN A 2 9.69 -5.25 -10.05
C GLN A 2 9.13 -4.01 -9.36
N VAL A 3 9.88 -2.91 -9.33
CA VAL A 3 9.45 -1.63 -8.74
C VAL A 3 9.36 -0.57 -9.84
N VAL A 4 8.21 0.07 -9.97
CA VAL A 4 7.91 1.04 -11.02
C VAL A 4 7.44 2.34 -10.39
N ARG A 5 8.11 3.45 -10.73
CA ARG A 5 7.77 4.80 -10.24
C ARG A 5 7.12 5.68 -11.31
N ASP A 6 7.28 5.28 -12.57
CA ASP A 6 6.62 5.90 -13.72
C ASP A 6 5.99 4.79 -14.55
N LEU A 7 4.67 4.81 -14.66
CA LEU A 7 3.91 3.81 -15.40
C LEU A 7 4.11 3.90 -16.92
N ASN A 8 4.68 4.98 -17.43
CA ASN A 8 5.09 5.06 -18.84
C ASN A 8 6.36 4.23 -19.10
N ASN A 9 7.12 3.92 -18.05
CA ASN A 9 8.34 3.11 -18.10
C ASN A 9 8.11 1.69 -17.56
N LEU A 10 6.94 1.12 -17.84
CA LEU A 10 6.70 -0.30 -17.57
C LEU A 10 7.54 -1.13 -18.56
N PRO A 11 8.58 -1.87 -18.11
CA PRO A 11 9.40 -2.70 -19.00
C PRO A 11 8.57 -3.76 -19.72
N GLU A 12 7.56 -4.32 -19.05
CA GLU A 12 6.56 -5.20 -19.63
C GLU A 12 5.18 -4.79 -19.12
N LYS A 13 4.18 -4.87 -19.99
CA LYS A 13 2.79 -4.62 -19.59
C LYS A 13 2.34 -5.80 -18.71
N PRO A 14 1.91 -5.57 -17.46
CA PRO A 14 1.41 -6.65 -16.63
C PRO A 14 0.13 -7.22 -17.25
N CYS A 15 -0.13 -8.50 -16.98
CA CYS A 15 -1.28 -9.19 -17.56
C CYS A 15 -2.18 -9.74 -16.45
N ARG A 16 -3.49 -9.65 -16.67
CA ARG A 16 -4.51 -10.15 -15.74
C ARG A 16 -4.24 -9.74 -14.29
N THR A 17 -3.95 -8.46 -14.08
CA THR A 17 -3.40 -8.00 -12.82
C THR A 17 -4.42 -8.14 -11.70
N VAL A 18 -3.96 -8.70 -10.59
CA VAL A 18 -4.64 -8.65 -9.31
C VAL A 18 -3.98 -7.57 -8.49
N LEU A 19 -4.75 -6.56 -8.10
CA LEU A 19 -4.22 -5.33 -7.55
C LEU A 19 -4.80 -5.06 -6.17
N THR A 20 -3.97 -4.54 -5.26
CA THR A 20 -4.43 -3.74 -4.13
C THR A 20 -3.80 -2.35 -4.14
N ILE A 21 -4.49 -1.38 -3.53
CA ILE A 21 -4.09 0.04 -3.52
C ILE A 21 -4.13 0.56 -2.10
N GLY A 22 -3.07 1.23 -1.66
CA GLY A 22 -2.99 1.78 -0.31
C GLY A 22 -1.64 2.36 0.06
N ASN A 23 -1.59 3.05 1.21
CA ASN A 23 -0.34 3.61 1.72
C ASN A 23 0.60 2.53 2.28
N PHE A 24 0.03 1.43 2.77
CA PHE A 24 0.74 0.26 3.30
C PHE A 24 1.84 0.57 4.32
N ASP A 25 1.71 1.67 5.07
CA ASP A 25 2.75 2.09 6.01
C ASP A 25 2.84 1.12 7.19
N GLY A 26 4.06 0.71 7.54
CA GLY A 26 4.31 -0.33 8.54
C GLY A 26 4.18 -1.77 8.05
N VAL A 27 3.53 -2.03 6.90
CA VAL A 27 3.28 -3.39 6.36
C VAL A 27 2.92 -4.39 7.49
N HIS A 28 1.84 -4.09 8.21
CA HIS A 28 1.42 -4.86 9.37
C HIS A 28 0.68 -6.15 8.98
N LEU A 29 0.29 -6.96 9.97
CA LEU A 29 -0.41 -8.23 9.74
C LEU A 29 -1.66 -8.07 8.88
N GLY A 30 -2.46 -7.02 9.11
CA GLY A 30 -3.57 -6.64 8.24
C GLY A 30 -3.15 -6.48 6.76
N HIS A 31 -2.13 -5.67 6.45
CA HIS A 31 -1.62 -5.54 5.07
C HIS A 31 -1.10 -6.86 4.49
N ARG A 32 -0.43 -7.68 5.31
CA ARG A 32 0.10 -8.98 4.87
C ARG A 32 -1.01 -9.94 4.44
N GLU A 33 -2.17 -9.91 5.11
CA GLU A 33 -3.34 -10.68 4.69
C GLU A 33 -3.89 -10.20 3.34
N ILE A 34 -3.93 -8.88 3.09
CA ILE A 34 -4.29 -8.33 1.78
C ILE A 34 -3.32 -8.84 0.71
N PHE A 35 -2.02 -8.77 0.96
CA PHE A 35 -1.00 -9.22 0.01
C PHE A 35 -1.10 -10.71 -0.27
N ARG A 36 -1.37 -11.52 0.76
CA ARG A 36 -1.61 -12.96 0.59
C ARG A 36 -2.76 -13.22 -0.38
N ARG A 37 -3.91 -12.54 -0.20
CA ARG A 37 -5.07 -12.66 -1.10
C ARG A 37 -4.74 -12.22 -2.53
N VAL A 38 -4.02 -11.11 -2.68
CA VAL A 38 -3.57 -10.64 -4.00
C VAL A 38 -2.71 -11.70 -4.69
N VAL A 39 -1.75 -12.30 -3.99
CA VAL A 39 -0.87 -13.33 -4.53
C VAL A 39 -1.63 -14.60 -4.88
N ASP A 40 -2.48 -15.08 -3.98
CA ASP A 40 -3.27 -16.31 -4.20
C ASP A 40 -4.19 -16.15 -5.41
N ARG A 41 -4.88 -15.02 -5.50
CA ARG A 41 -5.77 -14.71 -6.62
C ARG A 41 -5.02 -14.48 -7.94
N ALA A 42 -3.84 -13.86 -7.90
CA ALA A 42 -3.00 -13.71 -9.09
C ALA A 42 -2.56 -15.07 -9.63
N ARG A 43 -2.20 -16.01 -8.74
CA ARG A 43 -1.85 -17.39 -9.11
C ARG A 43 -3.02 -18.12 -9.75
N GLU A 44 -4.22 -18.01 -9.19
CA GLU A 44 -5.44 -18.58 -9.78
C GLU A 44 -5.70 -18.07 -11.21
N LEU A 45 -5.52 -16.76 -11.41
CA LEU A 45 -5.75 -16.10 -12.69
C LEU A 45 -4.56 -16.22 -13.66
N LYS A 46 -3.44 -16.83 -13.24
CA LYS A 46 -2.17 -16.84 -13.96
C LYS A 46 -1.78 -15.43 -14.42
N GLY A 47 -1.93 -14.46 -13.51
CA GLY A 47 -1.69 -13.04 -13.73
C GLY A 47 -0.64 -12.47 -12.78
N THR A 48 -0.50 -11.15 -12.81
CA THR A 48 0.49 -10.41 -11.99
C THR A 48 -0.09 -10.03 -10.63
N ALA A 49 0.59 -10.38 -9.53
CA ALA A 49 0.29 -9.86 -8.20
C ALA A 49 0.88 -8.46 -8.05
N ALA A 50 0.03 -7.43 -7.94
CA ALA A 50 0.46 -6.05 -7.94
C ALA A 50 -0.01 -5.26 -6.70
N VAL A 51 0.79 -4.28 -6.32
CA VAL A 51 0.48 -3.29 -5.29
C VAL A 51 0.73 -1.89 -5.84
N VAL A 52 -0.26 -1.00 -5.69
CA VAL A 52 -0.06 0.44 -5.90
C VAL A 52 0.05 1.12 -4.55
N THR A 53 1.09 1.92 -4.37
CA THR A 53 1.30 2.77 -3.19
C THR A 53 1.72 4.18 -3.58
N PHE A 54 1.85 5.05 -2.60
CA PHE A 54 2.08 6.47 -2.79
C PHE A 54 3.35 6.92 -2.05
N GLU A 55 4.17 7.72 -2.72
CA GLU A 55 5.33 8.38 -2.13
C GLU A 55 5.44 9.81 -2.71
N PRO A 56 5.33 10.88 -1.90
CA PRO A 56 5.10 10.88 -0.45
C PRO A 56 3.69 10.39 -0.07
N HIS A 57 3.46 10.13 1.21
CA HIS A 57 2.13 9.84 1.75
C HIS A 57 1.14 10.96 1.35
N PRO A 58 -0.08 10.66 0.84
CA PRO A 58 -1.00 11.66 0.32
C PRO A 58 -1.30 12.81 1.29
N LEU A 59 -1.42 12.51 2.59
CA LEU A 59 -1.63 13.53 3.62
C LEU A 59 -0.50 14.56 3.72
N HIS A 60 0.75 14.26 3.33
CA HIS A 60 1.80 15.29 3.29
C HIS A 60 1.47 16.43 2.32
N MET A 61 0.62 16.19 1.33
CA MET A 61 0.15 17.19 0.39
C MET A 61 -1.24 17.71 0.75
N LEU A 62 -2.17 16.81 1.10
CA LEU A 62 -3.59 17.16 1.31
C LEU A 62 -3.87 17.81 2.66
N ALA A 63 -3.12 17.43 3.70
CA ALA A 63 -3.28 17.93 5.06
C ALA A 63 -1.94 17.78 5.82
N PRO A 64 -0.92 18.60 5.49
CA PRO A 64 0.44 18.44 6.00
C PRO A 64 0.51 18.38 7.54
N GLU A 65 -0.37 19.10 8.22
CA GLU A 65 -0.49 19.13 9.68
C GLU A 65 -1.02 17.83 10.30
N LYS A 66 -1.68 16.99 9.50
CA LYS A 66 -2.19 15.66 9.87
C LYS A 66 -1.35 14.53 9.28
N ALA A 67 -0.29 14.84 8.56
CA ALA A 67 0.54 13.84 7.92
C ALA A 67 1.24 12.99 8.98
N PRO A 68 1.07 11.65 8.96
CA PRO A 68 1.61 10.80 9.99
C PRO A 68 3.14 10.67 9.87
N LEU A 69 3.81 10.39 10.99
CA LEU A 69 5.19 9.93 10.96
C LEU A 69 5.27 8.59 10.21
N ARG A 70 6.29 8.44 9.38
CA ARG A 70 6.50 7.22 8.59
C ARG A 70 6.88 6.08 9.52
N LEU A 71 6.23 4.92 9.36
CA LEU A 71 6.62 3.70 10.06
C LEU A 71 7.76 2.98 9.34
N ASN A 72 7.81 3.09 8.01
CA ASN A 72 8.89 2.55 7.20
C ASN A 72 9.42 3.53 6.16
N THR A 73 10.71 3.41 5.84
CA THR A 73 11.30 4.05 4.66
C THR A 73 10.76 3.41 3.38
N PRO A 74 10.85 4.10 2.21
CA PRO A 74 10.51 3.49 0.93
C PRO A 74 11.27 2.17 0.68
N GLU A 75 12.54 2.11 1.07
CA GLU A 75 13.42 0.95 0.92
C GLU A 75 12.96 -0.21 1.81
N GLU A 76 12.62 0.06 3.07
CA GLU A 76 12.03 -0.92 3.98
C GLU A 76 10.70 -1.46 3.45
N LYS A 77 9.83 -0.58 2.94
CA LYS A 77 8.53 -0.97 2.37
C LYS A 77 8.73 -1.92 1.17
N VAL A 78 9.67 -1.62 0.28
CA VAL A 78 10.04 -2.49 -0.85
C VAL A 78 10.51 -3.86 -0.35
N ARG A 79 11.37 -3.92 0.68
CA ARG A 79 11.83 -5.19 1.26
C ARG A 79 10.66 -6.03 1.81
N LEU A 80 9.74 -5.39 2.53
CA LEU A 80 8.59 -6.05 3.15
C LEU A 80 7.57 -6.56 2.11
N LEU A 81 7.32 -5.80 1.04
CA LEU A 81 6.49 -6.22 -0.09
C LEU A 81 7.14 -7.37 -0.87
N THR A 82 8.47 -7.32 -1.07
CA THR A 82 9.21 -8.40 -1.72
C THR A 82 9.07 -9.71 -0.93
N ALA A 83 9.19 -9.64 0.40
CA ALA A 83 8.97 -10.80 1.28
C ALA A 83 7.51 -11.30 1.29
N SER A 84 6.57 -10.51 0.78
CA SER A 84 5.15 -10.87 0.64
C SER A 84 4.82 -11.46 -0.73
N CYS A 85 5.82 -11.81 -1.55
CA CYS A 85 5.67 -12.44 -2.86
C CYS A 85 4.89 -11.60 -3.90
N ILE A 86 4.91 -10.27 -3.77
CA ILE A 86 4.35 -9.38 -4.78
C ILE A 86 5.26 -9.36 -6.01
N ASP A 87 4.66 -9.41 -7.20
CA ASP A 87 5.40 -9.39 -8.48
C ASP A 87 5.73 -7.96 -8.88
N LEU A 88 4.77 -7.04 -8.75
CA LEU A 88 4.87 -5.66 -9.20
C LEU A 88 4.48 -4.67 -8.09
N LEU A 89 5.39 -3.75 -7.76
CA LEU A 89 5.09 -2.58 -6.94
C LEU A 89 5.09 -1.33 -7.81
N VAL A 90 3.95 -0.64 -7.86
CA VAL A 90 3.81 0.68 -8.46
C VAL A 90 3.84 1.72 -7.34
N VAL A 91 4.83 2.61 -7.36
CA VAL A 91 4.94 3.73 -6.43
C VAL A 91 4.56 5.01 -7.17
N LEU A 92 3.32 5.44 -7.02
CA LEU A 92 2.85 6.68 -7.60
C LEU A 92 3.39 7.87 -6.82
N ASN A 93 3.96 8.83 -7.53
CA ASN A 93 4.26 10.13 -6.96
C ASN A 93 2.96 10.87 -6.67
N PHE A 94 2.61 11.04 -5.39
CA PHE A 94 1.41 11.78 -5.02
C PHE A 94 1.66 13.27 -5.15
N ASN A 95 1.32 13.81 -6.33
CA ASN A 95 1.47 15.21 -6.69
C ASN A 95 0.11 15.88 -6.96
N GLN A 96 0.11 17.18 -7.25
CA GLN A 96 -1.12 17.93 -7.54
C GLN A 96 -1.90 17.32 -8.71
N GLN A 97 -1.22 16.86 -9.76
CA GLN A 97 -1.88 16.20 -10.90
C GLN A 97 -2.64 14.95 -10.48
N LEU A 98 -2.07 14.10 -9.61
CA LEU A 98 -2.74 12.91 -9.10
C LEU A 98 -3.87 13.26 -8.13
N ALA A 99 -3.70 14.32 -7.32
CA ALA A 99 -4.72 14.80 -6.40
C ALA A 99 -5.96 15.37 -7.14
N GLU A 100 -5.75 15.96 -8.31
CA GLU A 100 -6.81 16.52 -9.17
C GLU A 100 -7.40 15.50 -10.15
N MET A 101 -6.82 14.31 -10.26
CA MET A 101 -7.29 13.24 -11.13
C MET A 101 -8.67 12.73 -10.68
N SER A 102 -9.63 12.65 -11.59
CA SER A 102 -10.94 12.07 -11.29
C SER A 102 -10.86 10.58 -11.00
N ALA A 103 -11.80 10.04 -10.22
CA ALA A 103 -11.91 8.62 -9.97
C ALA A 103 -12.12 7.84 -11.29
N GLU A 104 -12.87 8.41 -12.23
CA GLU A 104 -13.06 7.84 -13.57
C GLU A 104 -11.74 7.70 -14.33
N ALA A 105 -10.96 8.79 -14.42
CA ALA A 105 -9.67 8.77 -15.09
C ALA A 105 -8.70 7.82 -14.39
N PHE A 106 -8.71 7.78 -13.06
CA PHE A 106 -7.91 6.84 -12.30
C PHE A 106 -8.24 5.38 -12.65
N VAL A 107 -9.52 5.00 -12.71
CA VAL A 107 -9.91 3.63 -13.10
C VAL A 107 -9.56 3.35 -14.56
N ARG A 108 -10.03 4.19 -15.48
CA ARG A 108 -9.88 3.97 -16.93
C ARG A 108 -8.42 4.00 -17.37
N ASP A 109 -7.68 5.04 -17.02
CA ASP A 109 -6.35 5.28 -17.56
C ASP A 109 -5.29 4.49 -16.80
N LEU A 110 -5.43 4.36 -15.48
CA LEU A 110 -4.44 3.68 -14.64
C LEU A 110 -4.74 2.19 -14.50
N LEU A 111 -5.88 1.85 -13.90
CA LEU A 111 -6.18 0.47 -13.49
C LEU A 111 -6.41 -0.41 -14.71
N VAL A 112 -7.22 0.06 -15.66
CA VAL A 112 -7.58 -0.70 -16.86
C VAL A 112 -6.54 -0.49 -17.96
N GLY A 113 -6.25 0.76 -18.31
CA GLY A 113 -5.38 1.10 -19.44
C GLY A 113 -3.93 0.65 -19.28
N LYS A 114 -3.30 0.99 -18.15
CA LYS A 114 -1.88 0.70 -17.89
C LYS A 114 -1.65 -0.62 -17.18
N LEU A 115 -2.49 -0.96 -16.21
CA LEU A 115 -2.27 -2.12 -15.34
C LEU A 115 -3.06 -3.38 -15.73
N ASP A 116 -4.00 -3.35 -16.67
CA ASP A 116 -4.82 -4.51 -17.05
C ASP A 116 -5.44 -5.25 -15.83
N VAL A 117 -6.01 -4.48 -14.90
CA VAL A 117 -6.63 -5.04 -13.69
C VAL A 117 -7.81 -5.95 -14.04
N LYS A 118 -7.82 -7.17 -13.47
CA LYS A 118 -8.93 -8.14 -13.54
C LYS A 118 -9.57 -8.43 -12.19
N HIS A 119 -8.82 -8.19 -11.12
CA HIS A 119 -9.33 -8.28 -9.76
C HIS A 119 -8.71 -7.18 -8.90
N LEU A 120 -9.54 -6.44 -8.19
CA LEU A 120 -9.14 -5.34 -7.33
C LEU A 120 -9.56 -5.66 -5.88
N ILE A 121 -8.60 -5.60 -4.96
CA ILE A 121 -8.82 -5.82 -3.53
C ILE A 121 -8.57 -4.51 -2.78
N ILE A 122 -9.58 -3.99 -2.10
CA ILE A 122 -9.52 -2.73 -1.33
C ILE A 122 -10.04 -2.92 0.09
N GLY A 123 -9.68 -2.01 1.00
CA GLY A 123 -10.34 -1.90 2.30
C GLY A 123 -11.71 -1.24 2.19
N TYR A 124 -12.62 -1.55 3.12
CA TYR A 124 -13.97 -0.98 3.21
C TYR A 124 -14.01 0.56 3.27
N ASP A 125 -12.98 1.20 3.85
CA ASP A 125 -12.86 2.65 4.02
C ASP A 125 -12.06 3.34 2.90
N TYR A 126 -11.71 2.60 1.85
CA TYR A 126 -10.94 3.11 0.73
C TYR A 126 -11.71 4.17 -0.06
N ALA A 127 -11.07 5.31 -0.28
CA ALA A 127 -11.57 6.35 -1.16
C ALA A 127 -10.42 6.99 -1.95
N PHE A 128 -10.73 7.44 -3.16
CA PHE A 128 -9.75 7.91 -4.14
C PHE A 128 -10.37 8.89 -5.13
N GLY A 129 -9.56 9.41 -6.05
CA GLY A 129 -9.96 10.45 -6.98
C GLY A 129 -10.11 11.82 -6.31
N ARG A 130 -10.24 12.84 -7.14
CA ARG A 130 -10.41 14.23 -6.71
C ARG A 130 -11.57 14.33 -5.72
N ASN A 131 -11.33 15.00 -4.60
CA ASN A 131 -12.32 15.17 -3.53
C ASN A 131 -12.92 13.85 -2.99
N ARG A 132 -12.20 12.72 -3.11
CA ARG A 132 -12.68 11.39 -2.68
C ARG A 132 -13.99 10.98 -3.37
N GLU A 133 -14.19 11.38 -4.62
CA GLU A 133 -15.39 11.03 -5.39
C GLU A 133 -15.49 9.52 -5.70
N GLY A 134 -14.37 8.80 -5.66
CA GLY A 134 -14.31 7.35 -5.81
C GLY A 134 -14.34 6.63 -4.45
N ASN A 135 -15.17 5.61 -4.35
CA ASN A 135 -15.31 4.71 -3.20
C ASN A 135 -15.61 3.28 -3.66
N ALA A 136 -15.93 2.37 -2.73
CA ALA A 136 -16.28 0.98 -3.06
C ALA A 136 -17.48 0.88 -4.04
N SER A 137 -18.56 1.62 -3.81
CA SER A 137 -19.75 1.61 -4.69
C SER A 137 -19.43 2.12 -6.10
N PHE A 138 -18.60 3.17 -6.22
CA PHE A 138 -18.09 3.64 -7.50
C PHE A 138 -17.29 2.54 -8.23
N LEU A 139 -16.42 1.84 -7.50
CA LEU A 139 -15.64 0.75 -8.07
C LEU A 139 -16.52 -0.45 -8.47
N GLU A 140 -17.59 -0.75 -7.75
CA GLU A 140 -18.54 -1.80 -8.15
C GLU A 140 -19.25 -1.48 -9.46
N GLU A 141 -19.67 -0.23 -9.66
CA GLU A 141 -20.22 0.23 -10.94
C GLU A 141 -19.18 0.07 -12.05
N LYS A 142 -17.98 0.62 -11.85
CA LYS A 142 -16.91 0.60 -12.85
C LYS A 142 -16.34 -0.79 -13.12
N SER A 143 -16.44 -1.71 -12.17
CA SER A 143 -16.04 -3.11 -12.34
C SER A 143 -16.88 -3.80 -13.41
N ARG A 144 -18.19 -3.49 -13.46
CA ARG A 144 -19.12 -3.99 -14.48
C ARG A 144 -18.86 -3.37 -15.84
N GLU A 145 -18.56 -2.08 -15.88
CA GLU A 145 -18.25 -1.36 -17.12
C GLU A 145 -16.93 -1.82 -17.76
N TYR A 146 -15.87 -1.95 -16.96
CA TYR A 146 -14.52 -2.23 -17.45
C TYR A 146 -14.11 -3.71 -17.37
N GLY A 147 -14.98 -4.58 -16.86
CA GLY A 147 -14.76 -6.04 -16.87
C GLY A 147 -13.69 -6.52 -15.88
N PHE A 148 -13.66 -5.96 -14.67
CA PHE A 148 -12.88 -6.49 -13.55
C PHE A 148 -13.80 -6.88 -12.39
N THR A 149 -13.25 -7.55 -11.38
CA THR A 149 -13.99 -7.93 -10.16
C THR A 149 -13.44 -7.18 -8.96
N LEU A 150 -14.31 -6.86 -7.99
CA LEU A 150 -13.95 -6.14 -6.77
C LEU A 150 -14.12 -7.04 -5.55
N GLU A 151 -13.12 -7.06 -4.67
CA GLU A 151 -13.20 -7.62 -3.32
C GLU A 151 -12.99 -6.47 -2.32
N VAL A 152 -13.99 -6.26 -1.47
CA VAL A 152 -13.93 -5.27 -0.39
C VAL A 152 -13.66 -6.00 0.92
N LEU A 153 -12.54 -5.67 1.55
CA LEU A 153 -12.11 -6.26 2.81
C LEU A 153 -12.66 -5.48 3.99
N GLU A 154 -13.40 -6.19 4.83
CA GLU A 154 -13.73 -5.74 6.18
C GLU A 154 -12.46 -5.55 7.02
N PRO A 155 -12.48 -4.64 8.01
CA PRO A 155 -11.33 -4.42 8.86
C PRO A 155 -10.97 -5.71 9.59
N VAL A 156 -9.71 -6.14 9.42
CA VAL A 156 -9.19 -7.34 10.06
C VAL A 156 -9.09 -7.11 11.56
N GLN A 157 -10.04 -7.67 12.33
CA GLN A 157 -9.97 -7.77 13.78
C GLN A 157 -9.51 -9.19 14.14
N VAL A 158 -8.25 -9.34 14.54
CA VAL A 158 -7.78 -10.58 15.19
C VAL A 158 -7.70 -10.29 16.68
N SER A 159 -8.38 -11.08 17.50
CA SER A 159 -8.26 -11.04 18.97
C SER A 159 -8.48 -9.66 19.60
N GLN A 160 -9.51 -8.91 19.17
CA GLN A 160 -9.86 -7.54 19.63
C GLN A 160 -8.80 -6.46 19.35
N GLN A 161 -7.69 -6.78 18.67
CA GLN A 161 -6.64 -5.83 18.35
C GLN A 161 -6.77 -5.36 16.90
N VAL A 162 -6.94 -4.05 16.71
CA VAL A 162 -7.00 -3.44 15.38
C VAL A 162 -5.60 -3.41 14.78
N HIS A 163 -5.39 -4.14 13.68
CA HIS A 163 -4.14 -4.08 12.94
C HIS A 163 -4.13 -2.88 11.99
N SER A 164 -3.60 -1.74 12.45
CA SER A 164 -3.50 -0.51 11.65
C SER A 164 -2.16 0.20 11.87
N SER A 165 -1.75 1.02 10.90
CA SER A 165 -0.60 1.91 11.05
C SER A 165 -0.77 2.89 12.20
N THR A 166 -2.00 3.33 12.49
CA THR A 166 -2.29 4.20 13.65
C THR A 166 -2.00 3.49 14.96
N ALA A 167 -2.47 2.25 15.13
CA ALA A 167 -2.22 1.47 16.35
C ALA A 167 -0.71 1.27 16.60
N ILE A 168 0.07 1.02 15.54
CA ILE A 168 1.52 0.88 15.65
C ILE A 168 2.16 2.18 16.10
N ARG A 169 1.75 3.33 15.55
CA ARG A 169 2.30 4.63 15.93
C ARG A 169 2.03 4.95 17.40
N GLU A 170 0.83 4.66 17.90
CA GLU A 170 0.53 4.84 19.33
C GLU A 170 1.39 3.93 20.22
N ILE A 171 1.54 2.65 19.86
CA ILE A 171 2.43 1.71 20.58
C ILE A 171 3.87 2.24 20.65
N LEU A 172 4.40 2.72 19.52
CA LEU A 172 5.76 3.25 19.45
C LEU A 172 5.91 4.56 20.24
N LYS A 173 4.91 5.45 20.16
CA LYS A 173 4.87 6.71 20.89
C LYS A 173 4.83 6.51 22.41
N ASP A 174 4.15 5.46 22.87
CA ASP A 174 4.11 5.06 24.28
C ASP A 174 5.40 4.38 24.76
N GLY A 175 6.39 4.16 23.88
CA GLY A 175 7.62 3.43 24.20
C GLY A 175 7.42 1.92 24.34
N ARG A 176 6.25 1.39 24.00
CA ARG A 176 5.90 -0.04 24.12
C ARG A 176 6.36 -0.85 22.90
N VAL A 177 7.61 -0.66 22.50
CA VAL A 177 8.15 -1.22 21.24
C VAL A 177 8.00 -2.74 21.14
N ALA A 178 8.12 -3.46 22.26
CA ALA A 178 7.91 -4.91 22.32
C ALA A 178 6.49 -5.32 21.88
N ASP A 179 5.47 -4.52 22.17
CA ASP A 179 4.08 -4.81 21.81
C ASP A 179 3.84 -4.67 20.29
N ALA A 180 4.70 -3.94 19.58
CA ALA A 180 4.55 -3.71 18.14
C ALA A 180 4.62 -5.01 17.34
N VAL A 181 5.28 -6.06 17.87
CA VAL A 181 5.35 -7.39 17.25
C VAL A 181 3.95 -8.01 17.05
N ASN A 182 3.02 -7.73 17.96
CA ASN A 182 1.65 -8.26 17.91
C ASN A 182 0.84 -7.68 16.74
N VAL A 183 1.23 -6.50 16.24
CA VAL A 183 0.56 -5.83 15.11
C VAL A 183 1.35 -6.01 13.82
N LEU A 184 2.68 -5.92 13.87
CA LEU A 184 3.56 -6.01 12.72
C LEU A 184 3.83 -7.47 12.29
N GLY A 185 3.75 -8.42 13.23
CA GLY A 185 4.19 -9.80 13.04
C GLY A 185 5.71 -9.92 12.91
N ARG A 186 6.45 -8.91 13.37
CA ARG A 186 7.92 -8.81 13.38
C ARG A 186 8.34 -7.73 14.38
N ASN A 187 9.60 -7.76 14.81
CA ASN A 187 10.16 -6.66 15.58
C ASN A 187 10.16 -5.38 14.75
N TYR A 188 9.86 -4.25 15.39
CA TYR A 188 10.06 -2.94 14.77
C TYR A 188 11.56 -2.71 14.56
N THR A 189 11.95 -2.26 13.38
CA THR A 189 13.34 -2.06 12.97
C THR A 189 13.54 -0.65 12.46
N LEU A 190 14.77 -0.17 12.58
CA LEU A 190 15.24 1.06 11.94
C LEU A 190 16.59 0.76 11.30
N ASP A 191 16.81 1.26 10.08
CA ASP A 191 18.11 1.27 9.44
C ASP A 191 18.71 2.68 9.40
N GLY A 192 20.03 2.76 9.50
CA GLY A 192 20.74 4.03 9.52
C GLY A 192 22.24 3.83 9.46
N VAL A 193 22.95 4.87 9.03
CA VAL A 193 24.40 4.89 9.01
C VAL A 193 24.90 5.19 10.44
N VAL A 194 25.76 4.33 10.98
CA VAL A 194 26.43 4.61 12.25
C VAL A 194 27.41 5.77 12.04
N VAL A 195 27.22 6.85 12.78
CA VAL A 195 28.06 8.06 12.71
C VAL A 195 28.91 8.21 13.97
N HIS A 196 29.90 9.11 13.91
CA HIS A 196 30.71 9.42 15.08
C HIS A 196 29.86 10.03 16.20
N GLY A 197 30.00 9.50 17.42
CA GLY A 197 29.32 9.98 18.62
C GLY A 197 30.32 10.23 19.77
N GLU A 198 29.87 10.09 21.01
CA GLU A 198 30.66 10.40 22.22
C GLU A 198 31.91 9.52 22.47
N GLY A 199 32.33 8.68 21.52
CA GLY A 199 33.58 7.90 21.61
C GLY A 199 33.60 6.77 22.64
N ARG A 200 32.51 6.47 23.34
CA ARG A 200 32.44 5.46 24.43
C ARG A 200 32.64 4.00 23.97
N GLY A 201 32.48 3.71 22.68
CA GLY A 201 32.58 2.36 22.10
C GLY A 201 33.98 1.95 21.60
N ARG A 202 35.02 2.77 21.79
CA ARG A 202 36.38 2.54 21.25
C ARG A 202 37.29 1.68 22.15
N LYS A 203 36.75 0.62 22.78
CA LYS A 203 37.57 -0.35 23.52
C LYS A 203 37.87 -1.58 22.69
#